data_AF-A0A9E3WNP6-F1
#
_entry.id   AF-A0A9E3WNP6-F1
#
_cell.length_a   1.000
_cell.length_b   1.000
_cell.length_c   1.000
_cell.angle_alpha   90.00
_cell.angle_beta   90.00
_cell.angle_gamma   90.00
#
_symmetry.space_group_name_H-M   'P 1'
#
loop_
_entity.id
_entity.type
_entity.pdbx_description
1 polymer ?
#
loop_
_entity_poly.entity_id
_entity_poly.type
_entity_poly.pdbx_seq_one_letter_code
_entity_poly.pdbx_strand_id
1 'polypeptide(L)'
;MDSAEREAKQAELTQLRERVAQLESELEDKPAHWEATQFYTGYYAITGFVLGMFGAVTSLLFNVVGSALVGGHPLQLIQIYLTFPLGERALELDGGLTLTIGCCLYIGTGMLLGVPFHVLLVWITDKASFGFRIGVATLLAGGMWLVHFYLILSWLQPVLFGGSWIVDMIPWWIGLITHLIYGWTMAIVFPLGLYVPYRRQTEYA
;
A
#
# COMPACT_ATOMS: atom_id res chain seq x y z
N MET A 1 56.47 -13.61 -34.88
CA MET A 1 56.05 -14.00 -33.51
C MET A 1 56.97 -15.13 -33.11
N ASP A 2 57.83 -14.84 -32.13
CA ASP A 2 58.84 -15.78 -31.64
C ASP A 2 58.16 -17.03 -31.05
N SER A 3 58.79 -18.20 -31.13
CA SER A 3 58.22 -19.44 -30.57
C SER A 3 58.00 -19.31 -29.07
N ALA A 4 58.91 -18.61 -28.39
CA ALA A 4 58.80 -18.29 -26.97
C ALA A 4 57.57 -17.41 -26.66
N GLU A 5 57.23 -16.47 -27.55
CA GLU A 5 56.05 -15.61 -27.40
C GLU A 5 54.73 -16.39 -27.56
N ARG A 6 54.71 -17.42 -28.43
CA ARG A 6 53.56 -18.31 -28.58
C ARG A 6 53.36 -19.20 -27.36
N GLU A 7 54.43 -19.78 -26.84
CA GLU A 7 54.38 -20.63 -25.64
C GLU A 7 53.91 -19.83 -24.42
N ALA A 8 54.40 -18.61 -24.24
CA ALA A 8 53.96 -17.71 -23.17
C ALA A 8 52.45 -17.41 -23.25
N LYS A 9 51.94 -17.09 -24.45
CA LYS A 9 50.50 -16.83 -24.66
C LYS A 9 49.64 -18.08 -24.45
N GLN A 10 50.13 -19.28 -24.78
CA GLN A 10 49.41 -20.53 -24.53
C GLN A 10 49.35 -20.87 -23.04
N ALA A 11 50.42 -20.62 -22.29
CA ALA A 11 50.45 -20.78 -20.84
C ALA A 11 49.46 -19.80 -20.16
N GLU A 12 49.48 -18.53 -20.56
CA GLU A 12 48.55 -17.50 -20.07
C GLU A 12 47.09 -17.88 -20.37
N LEU A 13 46.80 -18.37 -21.59
CA LEU A 13 45.46 -18.78 -21.98
C LEU A 13 44.95 -19.99 -21.17
N THR A 14 45.85 -20.90 -20.80
CA THR A 14 45.51 -22.06 -19.94
C THR A 14 45.21 -21.60 -18.52
N GLN A 15 46.03 -20.71 -17.97
CA GLN A 15 45.80 -20.12 -16.64
C GLN A 15 44.48 -19.34 -16.58
N LEU A 16 44.14 -18.57 -17.62
CA LEU A 16 42.88 -17.85 -17.68
C LEU A 16 41.68 -18.79 -17.73
N ARG A 17 41.77 -19.90 -18.48
CA ARG A 17 40.70 -20.92 -18.52
C ARG A 17 40.47 -21.56 -17.16
N GLU A 18 41.54 -21.91 -16.45
CA GLU A 18 41.44 -22.44 -15.09
C GLU A 18 40.81 -21.42 -14.14
N ARG A 19 41.19 -20.14 -14.27
CA ARG A 19 40.62 -19.07 -13.43
C ARG A 19 39.15 -18.82 -13.73
N VAL A 20 38.73 -18.89 -14.99
CA VAL A 20 37.32 -18.79 -15.38
C VAL A 20 36.53 -19.97 -14.79
N ALA A 21 37.01 -21.20 -14.95
CA ALA A 21 36.34 -22.39 -14.40
C ALA A 21 36.20 -22.32 -12.87
N GLN A 22 37.21 -21.80 -12.17
CA GLN A 22 37.13 -21.57 -10.73
C GLN A 22 36.10 -20.49 -10.36
N LEU A 23 36.06 -19.37 -11.09
CA LEU A 23 35.10 -18.31 -10.83
C LEU A 23 33.66 -18.74 -11.14
N GLU A 24 33.46 -19.55 -12.18
CA GLU A 24 32.17 -20.15 -12.51
C GLU A 24 31.69 -21.07 -11.38
N SER A 25 32.55 -21.95 -10.85
CA SER A 25 32.17 -22.81 -9.71
C SER A 25 31.88 -22.02 -8.43
N GLU A 26 32.67 -20.97 -8.14
CA GLU A 26 32.43 -20.07 -7.00
C GLU A 26 31.13 -19.27 -7.12
N LEU A 27 30.64 -19.03 -8.35
CA LEU A 27 29.36 -18.36 -8.62
C LEU A 27 28.18 -19.32 -8.61
N GLU A 28 28.36 -20.57 -9.03
CA GLU A 28 27.33 -21.61 -8.95
C GLU A 28 26.99 -21.99 -7.51
N ASP A 29 27.98 -22.03 -6.61
CA ASP A 29 27.79 -22.39 -5.20
C ASP A 29 27.24 -21.26 -4.32
N LYS A 30 27.19 -20.02 -4.82
CA LYS A 30 26.62 -18.90 -4.07
C LYS A 30 25.17 -18.68 -4.49
N PRO A 31 24.17 -19.09 -3.67
CA PRO A 31 22.81 -18.67 -3.92
C PRO A 31 22.80 -17.15 -4.03
N ALA A 32 22.14 -16.64 -5.07
CA ALA A 32 22.05 -15.22 -5.33
C ALA A 32 21.44 -14.52 -4.12
N HIS A 33 22.30 -13.95 -3.25
CA HIS A 33 21.89 -13.37 -1.97
C HIS A 33 20.95 -12.15 -2.12
N TRP A 34 20.75 -11.66 -3.34
CA TRP A 34 19.82 -10.57 -3.63
C TRP A 34 18.34 -10.99 -3.57
N GLU A 35 18.04 -12.29 -3.60
CA GLU A 35 16.66 -12.77 -3.46
C GLU A 35 16.22 -12.73 -1.99
N ALA A 36 15.17 -11.94 -1.71
CA ALA A 36 14.55 -11.93 -0.40
C ALA A 36 13.83 -13.27 -0.17
N THR A 37 14.49 -14.19 0.52
CA THR A 37 13.93 -15.49 0.92
C THR A 37 12.96 -15.38 2.09
N GLN A 38 12.89 -14.19 2.72
CA GLN A 38 12.04 -13.87 3.87
C GLN A 38 11.03 -12.77 3.53
N PHE A 39 10.18 -12.42 4.50
CA PHE A 39 9.16 -11.38 4.35
C PHE A 39 9.77 -10.05 3.86
N TYR A 40 9.48 -9.70 2.60
CA TYR A 40 10.04 -8.50 1.96
C TYR A 40 9.21 -7.26 2.32
N THR A 41 9.44 -6.70 3.51
CA THR A 41 8.68 -5.55 4.03
C THR A 41 8.67 -4.36 3.07
N GLY A 42 9.80 -4.04 2.42
CA GLY A 42 9.87 -2.93 1.46
C GLY A 42 8.93 -3.11 0.26
N TYR A 43 8.88 -4.31 -0.29
CA TYR A 43 7.93 -4.66 -1.35
C TYR A 43 6.48 -4.53 -0.86
N TYR A 44 6.14 -5.15 0.28
CA TYR A 44 4.78 -5.08 0.82
C TYR A 44 4.37 -3.67 1.24
N ALA A 45 5.30 -2.81 1.64
CA ALA A 45 5.01 -1.42 1.93
C ALA A 45 4.62 -0.65 0.66
N ILE A 46 5.41 -0.74 -0.42
CA ILE A 46 5.12 -0.07 -1.70
C ILE A 46 3.83 -0.63 -2.31
N THR A 47 3.67 -1.94 -2.29
CA THR A 47 2.44 -2.61 -2.72
C THR A 47 1.25 -2.13 -1.90
N GLY A 48 1.36 -2.06 -0.57
CA GLY A 48 0.32 -1.54 0.31
C GLY A 48 -0.04 -0.10 -0.02
N PHE A 49 0.94 0.74 -0.35
CA PHE A 49 0.74 2.12 -0.78
C PHE A 49 -0.09 2.20 -2.07
N VAL A 50 0.26 1.40 -3.09
CA VAL A 50 -0.46 1.35 -4.37
C VAL A 50 -1.85 0.74 -4.21
N LEU A 51 -1.97 -0.38 -3.50
CA LEU A 51 -3.26 -1.04 -3.25
C LEU A 51 -4.19 -0.17 -2.40
N GLY A 52 -3.63 0.61 -1.46
CA GLY A 52 -4.34 1.59 -0.67
C GLY A 52 -5.04 2.66 -1.51
N MET A 53 -4.51 3.00 -2.69
CA MET A 53 -5.18 3.87 -3.65
C MET A 53 -6.53 3.29 -4.09
N PHE A 54 -6.59 1.99 -4.42
CA PHE A 54 -7.84 1.34 -4.83
C PHE A 54 -8.85 1.33 -3.67
N GLY A 55 -8.40 1.00 -2.46
CA GLY A 55 -9.24 1.09 -1.26
C GLY A 55 -9.82 2.49 -1.07
N ALA A 56 -8.99 3.53 -1.22
CA ALA A 56 -9.40 4.91 -1.08
C ALA A 56 -10.39 5.33 -2.15
N VAL A 57 -10.14 5.00 -3.42
CA VAL A 57 -11.04 5.34 -4.53
C VAL A 57 -12.40 4.65 -4.36
N THR A 58 -12.43 3.35 -4.04
CA THR A 58 -13.72 2.65 -3.81
C THR A 58 -14.49 3.26 -2.65
N SER A 59 -13.80 3.56 -1.55
CA SER A 59 -14.38 4.18 -0.35
C SER A 59 -14.91 5.59 -0.63
N LEU A 60 -14.18 6.39 -1.41
CA LEU A 60 -14.60 7.72 -1.85
C LEU A 60 -15.82 7.66 -2.78
N LEU A 61 -15.83 6.73 -3.74
CA LEU A 61 -16.98 6.52 -4.63
C LEU A 61 -18.22 6.11 -3.84
N PHE A 62 -18.06 5.22 -2.85
CA PHE A 62 -19.15 4.84 -1.96
C PHE A 62 -19.72 6.06 -1.23
N ASN A 63 -18.86 6.92 -0.69
CA ASN A 63 -19.25 8.14 -0.01
C ASN A 63 -19.98 9.14 -0.93
N VAL A 64 -19.47 9.34 -2.15
CA VAL A 64 -20.08 10.24 -3.15
C VAL A 64 -21.45 9.74 -3.59
N VAL A 65 -21.55 8.46 -3.93
CA VAL A 65 -22.82 7.82 -4.35
C VAL A 65 -23.79 7.78 -3.18
N GLY A 66 -23.33 7.39 -1.99
CA GLY A 66 -24.13 7.34 -0.77
C GLY A 66 -24.73 8.70 -0.42
N SER A 67 -23.93 9.77 -0.49
CA SER A 67 -24.39 11.14 -0.31
C SER A 67 -25.51 11.48 -1.29
N ALA A 68 -25.34 11.18 -2.58
CA ALA A 68 -26.35 11.48 -3.60
C ALA A 68 -27.66 10.70 -3.36
N LEU A 69 -27.60 9.45 -2.91
CA LEU A 69 -28.77 8.62 -2.63
C LEU A 69 -29.59 9.10 -1.42
N VAL A 70 -28.94 9.72 -0.43
CA VAL A 70 -29.62 10.30 0.74
C VAL A 70 -30.01 11.78 0.55
N GLY A 71 -29.85 12.31 -0.67
CA GLY A 71 -30.19 13.69 -1.02
C GLY A 71 -29.15 14.74 -0.62
N GLY A 72 -27.98 14.33 -0.15
CA GLY A 72 -26.87 15.21 0.20
C GLY A 72 -25.98 15.56 -1.00
N HIS A 73 -25.42 16.77 -1.02
CA HIS A 73 -24.50 17.19 -2.07
C HIS A 73 -23.08 16.66 -1.79
N PRO A 74 -22.44 15.88 -2.70
CA PRO A 74 -21.13 15.27 -2.44
C PRO A 74 -20.02 16.27 -2.06
N LEU A 75 -20.10 17.49 -2.58
CA LEU A 75 -19.18 18.58 -2.21
C LEU A 75 -19.20 18.88 -0.71
N GLN A 76 -20.36 18.83 -0.06
CA GLN A 76 -20.49 19.09 1.37
C GLN A 76 -19.72 18.07 2.19
N LEU A 77 -19.78 16.79 1.80
CA LEU A 77 -19.01 15.74 2.45
C LEU A 77 -17.50 15.97 2.34
N ILE A 78 -17.05 16.42 1.17
CA ILE A 78 -15.64 16.77 0.94
C ILE A 78 -15.21 17.98 1.78
N GLN A 79 -16.03 19.02 1.85
CA GLN A 79 -15.78 20.19 2.70
C GLN A 79 -15.65 19.77 4.17
N ILE A 80 -16.52 18.88 4.66
CA ILE A 80 -16.46 18.35 6.02
C ILE A 80 -15.12 17.62 6.24
N TYR A 81 -14.69 16.74 5.33
CA TYR A 81 -13.38 16.09 5.44
C TYR A 81 -12.20 17.06 5.41
N LEU A 82 -12.29 18.14 4.63
CA LEU A 82 -11.28 19.19 4.55
C LEU A 82 -11.17 20.05 5.82
N THR A 83 -12.12 19.95 6.76
CA THR A 83 -11.98 20.60 8.07
C THR A 83 -10.79 20.04 8.88
N PHE A 84 -10.30 18.83 8.56
CA PHE A 84 -9.12 18.28 9.22
C PHE A 84 -7.85 19.08 8.90
N PRO A 85 -7.47 19.37 7.65
CA PRO A 85 -6.31 20.22 7.38
C PRO A 85 -6.58 21.75 7.44
N LEU A 86 -7.82 22.20 7.25
CA LEU A 86 -8.13 23.62 7.02
C LEU A 86 -9.08 24.25 8.06
N GLY A 87 -9.57 23.47 9.03
CA GLY A 87 -10.53 23.93 10.03
C GLY A 87 -11.87 24.38 9.41
N GLU A 88 -12.56 25.29 10.08
CA GLU A 88 -13.89 25.77 9.68
C GLU A 88 -13.91 26.40 8.27
N ARG A 89 -12.80 27.02 7.85
CA ARG A 89 -12.67 27.66 6.52
C ARG A 89 -12.93 26.70 5.37
N ALA A 90 -12.78 25.39 5.59
CA ALA A 90 -13.11 24.37 4.59
C ALA A 90 -14.59 24.39 4.17
N LEU A 91 -15.49 24.80 5.07
CA LEU A 91 -16.93 24.85 4.83
C LEU A 91 -17.34 26.00 3.91
N GLU A 92 -16.48 27.01 3.77
CA GLU A 92 -16.68 28.18 2.89
C GLU A 92 -16.07 27.97 1.50
N LEU A 93 -15.35 26.88 1.27
CA LEU A 93 -14.66 26.63 0.02
C LEU A 93 -15.61 26.10 -1.06
N ASP A 94 -15.94 26.94 -2.02
CA ASP A 94 -16.81 26.55 -3.14
C ASP A 94 -16.04 26.07 -4.38
N GLY A 95 -16.70 25.18 -5.14
CA GLY A 95 -16.31 24.84 -6.51
C GLY A 95 -15.38 23.64 -6.69
N GLY A 96 -14.88 23.49 -7.92
CA GLY A 96 -14.12 22.31 -8.35
C GLY A 96 -12.73 22.16 -7.72
N LEU A 97 -12.14 23.27 -7.25
CA LEU A 97 -10.83 23.24 -6.59
C LEU A 97 -10.92 22.52 -5.23
N THR A 98 -11.95 22.81 -4.44
CA THR A 98 -12.25 22.12 -3.17
C THR A 98 -12.38 20.62 -3.38
N LEU A 99 -13.15 20.22 -4.40
CA LEU A 99 -13.32 18.82 -4.76
C LEU A 99 -11.99 18.16 -5.10
N THR A 100 -11.16 18.83 -5.91
CA THR A 100 -9.86 18.30 -6.34
C THR A 100 -8.92 18.09 -5.15
N ILE A 101 -8.78 19.10 -4.30
CA ILE A 101 -7.92 19.04 -3.11
C ILE A 101 -8.41 17.95 -2.16
N GLY A 102 -9.72 17.90 -1.90
CA GLY A 102 -10.31 16.88 -1.04
C GLY A 102 -10.13 15.46 -1.57
N CYS A 103 -10.35 15.24 -2.87
CA CYS A 103 -10.10 13.95 -3.51
C CYS A 103 -8.62 13.53 -3.41
N CYS A 104 -7.69 14.44 -3.71
CA CYS A 104 -6.26 14.16 -3.61
C CYS A 104 -5.84 13.80 -2.18
N LEU A 105 -6.31 14.55 -1.18
CA LEU A 105 -6.02 14.28 0.23
C LEU A 105 -6.63 12.96 0.69
N TYR A 106 -7.87 12.66 0.28
CA TYR A 106 -8.53 11.40 0.61
C TYR A 106 -7.76 10.20 0.06
N ILE A 107 -7.39 10.26 -1.22
CA ILE A 107 -6.63 9.20 -1.89
C ILE A 107 -5.24 9.06 -1.26
N GLY A 108 -4.51 10.17 -1.07
CA GLY A 108 -3.18 10.15 -0.47
C GLY A 108 -3.18 9.57 0.95
N THR A 109 -4.18 9.91 1.76
CA THR A 109 -4.34 9.35 3.10
C THR A 109 -4.60 7.84 3.02
N GLY A 110 -5.49 7.39 2.14
CA GLY A 110 -5.75 5.97 1.95
C GLY A 110 -4.55 5.19 1.40
N MET A 111 -3.67 5.79 0.60
CA MET A 111 -2.41 5.19 0.19
C MET A 111 -1.46 5.01 1.38
N LEU A 112 -1.27 6.05 2.20
CA LEU A 112 -0.41 5.97 3.39
C LEU A 112 -0.89 4.92 4.39
N LEU A 113 -2.20 4.83 4.62
CA LEU A 113 -2.80 3.83 5.49
C LEU A 113 -2.75 2.42 4.89
N GLY A 114 -2.69 2.32 3.56
CA GLY A 114 -2.57 1.06 2.85
C GLY A 114 -1.27 0.34 3.17
N VAL A 115 -0.21 1.09 3.50
CA VAL A 115 1.09 0.53 3.89
C VAL A 115 0.99 -0.38 5.13
N PRO A 116 0.66 0.12 6.33
CA PRO A 116 0.55 -0.74 7.51
C PRO A 116 -0.59 -1.75 7.37
N PHE A 117 -1.70 -1.38 6.73
CA PHE A 117 -2.83 -2.28 6.54
C PHE A 117 -2.44 -3.52 5.73
N HIS A 118 -1.79 -3.32 4.58
CA HIS A 118 -1.40 -4.43 3.71
C HIS A 118 -0.28 -5.28 4.33
N VAL A 119 0.72 -4.65 4.97
CA VAL A 119 1.79 -5.38 5.68
C VAL A 119 1.20 -6.31 6.74
N LEU A 120 0.28 -5.80 7.58
CA LEU A 120 -0.40 -6.61 8.59
C LEU A 120 -1.28 -7.69 7.97
N LEU A 121 -2.01 -7.36 6.91
CA LEU A 121 -2.87 -8.32 6.22
C LEU A 121 -2.06 -9.48 5.63
N VAL A 122 -0.94 -9.22 4.96
CA VAL A 122 -0.05 -10.28 4.42
C VAL A 122 0.52 -11.09 5.58
N TRP A 123 1.05 -10.42 6.60
CA TRP A 123 1.67 -11.08 7.75
C TRP A 123 0.72 -12.09 8.43
N ILE A 124 -0.59 -11.79 8.47
CA ILE A 124 -1.60 -12.64 9.08
C ILE A 124 -2.19 -13.67 8.08
N THR A 125 -2.26 -13.37 6.78
CA THR A 125 -3.13 -14.08 5.83
C THR A 125 -2.47 -14.65 4.56
N ASP A 126 -1.13 -14.62 4.46
CA ASP A 126 -0.37 -15.09 3.29
C ASP A 126 -0.85 -16.46 2.73
N LYS A 127 -1.19 -17.40 3.62
CA LYS A 127 -1.66 -18.76 3.25
C LYS A 127 -3.11 -19.05 3.66
N ALA A 128 -3.85 -18.03 4.07
CA ALA A 128 -5.21 -18.19 4.55
C ALA A 128 -6.23 -18.23 3.41
N SER A 129 -7.41 -18.80 3.69
CA SER A 129 -8.53 -18.77 2.76
C SER A 129 -9.06 -17.35 2.55
N PHE A 130 -9.75 -17.12 1.42
CA PHE A 130 -10.35 -15.82 1.12
C PHE A 130 -11.32 -15.34 2.21
N GLY A 131 -12.17 -16.23 2.74
CA GLY A 131 -13.11 -15.88 3.81
C GLY A 131 -12.40 -15.44 5.09
N PHE A 132 -11.32 -16.13 5.50
CA PHE A 132 -10.52 -15.71 6.65
C PHE A 132 -9.87 -14.34 6.40
N ARG A 133 -9.37 -14.10 5.19
CA ARG A 133 -8.78 -12.81 4.80
C ARG A 133 -9.78 -11.66 4.90
N ILE A 134 -11.01 -11.85 4.44
CA ILE A 134 -12.09 -10.85 4.58
C ILE A 134 -12.41 -10.60 6.06
N GLY A 135 -12.43 -11.65 6.89
CA GLY A 135 -12.58 -11.54 8.34
C GLY A 135 -11.48 -10.68 8.98
N VAL A 136 -10.21 -10.98 8.68
CA VAL A 136 -9.06 -10.19 9.17
C VAL A 136 -9.13 -8.75 8.66
N ALA A 137 -9.43 -8.52 7.39
CA ALA A 137 -9.56 -7.19 6.83
C ALA A 137 -10.69 -6.37 7.48
N THR A 138 -11.80 -7.02 7.85
CA THR A 138 -12.90 -6.41 8.62
C THR A 138 -12.41 -5.95 9.99
N LEU A 139 -11.66 -6.79 10.70
CA LEU A 139 -11.09 -6.45 12.00
C LEU A 139 -10.05 -5.32 11.90
N LEU A 140 -9.15 -5.38 10.93
CA LEU A 140 -8.16 -4.32 10.69
C LEU A 140 -8.82 -2.99 10.33
N ALA A 141 -9.87 -3.02 9.49
CA ALA A 141 -10.62 -1.82 9.11
C ALA A 141 -11.39 -1.24 10.30
N GLY A 142 -12.02 -2.08 11.12
CA GLY A 142 -12.65 -1.66 12.37
C GLY A 142 -11.64 -1.06 13.35
N GLY A 143 -10.45 -1.66 13.48
CA GLY A 143 -9.35 -1.12 14.29
C GLY A 143 -8.85 0.23 13.78
N MET A 144 -8.67 0.38 12.46
CA MET A 144 -8.32 1.66 11.84
C MET A 144 -9.39 2.73 12.09
N TRP A 145 -10.67 2.37 11.93
CA TRP A 145 -11.79 3.26 12.24
C TRP A 145 -11.78 3.70 13.70
N LEU A 146 -11.57 2.78 14.66
CA LEU A 146 -11.48 3.12 16.08
C LEU A 146 -10.37 4.13 16.35
N VAL A 147 -9.18 3.89 15.81
CA VAL A 147 -8.03 4.80 15.96
C VAL A 147 -8.36 6.15 15.33
N HIS A 148 -8.84 6.18 14.10
CA HIS A 148 -9.19 7.44 13.44
C HIS A 148 -10.28 8.21 14.18
N PHE A 149 -11.39 7.56 14.51
CA PHE A 149 -12.54 8.22 15.10
C PHE A 149 -12.22 8.75 16.49
N TYR A 150 -11.67 7.92 17.38
CA TYR A 150 -11.46 8.30 18.79
C TYR A 150 -10.14 9.02 19.04
N LEU A 151 -9.04 8.65 18.37
CA LEU A 151 -7.74 9.27 18.60
C LEU A 151 -7.53 10.50 17.71
N ILE A 152 -7.85 10.41 16.42
CA ILE A 152 -7.54 11.48 15.47
C ILE A 152 -8.67 12.51 15.43
N LEU A 153 -9.91 12.10 15.18
CA LEU A 153 -11.01 13.01 14.91
C LEU A 153 -11.64 13.57 16.20
N SER A 154 -11.82 12.75 17.23
CA SER A 154 -12.44 13.18 18.49
C SER A 154 -11.49 13.93 19.41
N TRP A 155 -10.17 13.76 19.24
CA TRP A 155 -9.17 14.34 20.14
C TRP A 155 -8.16 15.23 19.42
N LEU A 156 -7.40 14.68 18.46
CA LEU A 156 -6.33 15.44 17.81
C LEU A 156 -6.86 16.62 16.98
N GLN A 157 -7.93 16.42 16.21
CA GLN A 157 -8.50 17.47 15.36
C GLN A 157 -8.98 18.69 16.18
N PRO A 158 -9.79 18.54 17.25
CA PRO A 158 -10.18 19.66 18.09
C PRO A 158 -8.98 20.39 18.70
N VAL A 159 -7.94 19.66 19.12
CA VAL A 159 -6.73 20.25 19.71
C VAL A 159 -5.96 21.09 18.68
N LEU A 160 -5.89 20.63 17.43
CA LEU A 160 -5.14 21.30 16.37
C LEU A 160 -5.92 22.43 15.68
N PHE A 161 -7.24 22.29 15.54
CA PHE A 161 -8.06 23.15 14.67
C PHE A 161 -9.26 23.80 15.36
N GLY A 162 -9.55 23.46 16.62
CA GLY A 162 -10.57 24.13 17.44
C GLY A 162 -12.00 23.61 17.29
N GLY A 163 -12.24 22.54 16.51
CA GLY A 163 -13.58 21.97 16.33
C GLY A 163 -13.59 20.48 16.00
N SER A 164 -14.76 19.86 16.19
CA SER A 164 -15.05 18.42 15.99
C SER A 164 -16.00 18.15 14.82
N TRP A 165 -15.95 19.00 13.78
CA TRP A 165 -16.95 19.00 12.69
C TRP A 165 -17.17 17.63 12.05
N ILE A 166 -16.13 16.83 11.84
CA ILE A 166 -16.27 15.48 11.23
C ILE A 166 -17.09 14.56 12.14
N VAL A 167 -16.82 14.58 13.44
CA VAL A 167 -17.53 13.76 14.45
C VAL A 167 -18.98 14.21 14.60
N ASP A 168 -19.22 15.52 14.55
CA ASP A 168 -20.53 16.11 14.76
C ASP A 168 -21.45 16.00 13.53
N MET A 169 -20.87 16.10 12.33
CA MET A 169 -21.64 16.15 11.07
C MET A 169 -21.73 14.81 10.35
N ILE A 170 -20.79 13.88 10.56
CA ILE A 170 -20.81 12.56 9.93
C ILE A 170 -21.20 11.51 10.97
N PRO A 171 -22.37 10.86 10.81
CA PRO A 171 -22.73 9.72 11.64
C PRO A 171 -21.61 8.69 11.71
N TRP A 172 -21.22 8.31 12.93
CA TRP A 172 -20.10 7.40 13.19
C TRP A 172 -20.18 6.09 12.39
N TRP A 173 -21.39 5.58 12.15
CA TRP A 173 -21.63 4.35 11.41
C TRP A 173 -21.32 4.49 9.92
N ILE A 174 -21.50 5.68 9.33
CA ILE A 174 -21.07 5.96 7.95
C ILE A 174 -19.55 5.85 7.90
N GLY A 175 -18.87 6.53 8.82
CA GLY A 175 -17.41 6.43 8.95
C GLY A 175 -16.95 4.98 9.08
N LEU A 176 -17.62 4.15 9.89
CA LEU A 176 -17.30 2.73 10.02
C LEU A 176 -17.44 1.98 8.69
N ILE A 177 -18.59 2.13 8.00
CA ILE A 177 -18.83 1.46 6.72
C ILE A 177 -17.79 1.88 5.67
N THR A 178 -17.45 3.17 5.61
CA THR A 178 -16.42 3.71 4.73
C THR A 178 -15.06 3.02 4.93
N HIS A 179 -14.67 2.74 6.17
CA HIS A 179 -13.44 2.00 6.50
C HIS A 179 -13.58 0.51 6.19
N LEU A 180 -14.74 -0.10 6.43
CA LEU A 180 -15.00 -1.50 6.08
C LEU A 180 -14.87 -1.72 4.57
N ILE A 181 -15.44 -0.83 3.75
CA ILE A 181 -15.33 -0.87 2.29
C ILE A 181 -13.87 -0.75 1.87
N TYR A 182 -13.11 0.18 2.47
CA TYR A 182 -11.67 0.27 2.24
C TYR A 182 -10.97 -1.06 2.52
N GLY A 183 -11.21 -1.67 3.69
CA GLY A 183 -10.58 -2.93 4.08
C GLY A 183 -10.98 -4.11 3.19
N TRP A 184 -12.25 -4.20 2.80
CA TRP A 184 -12.73 -5.24 1.89
C TRP A 184 -12.14 -5.08 0.49
N THR A 185 -12.05 -3.86 -0.03
CA THR A 185 -11.34 -3.61 -1.29
C THR A 185 -9.89 -4.09 -1.19
N MET A 186 -9.17 -3.74 -0.13
CA MET A 186 -7.80 -4.21 0.10
C MET A 186 -7.69 -5.74 0.11
N ALA A 187 -8.66 -6.44 0.72
CA ALA A 187 -8.70 -7.91 0.73
C ALA A 187 -9.00 -8.52 -0.64
N ILE A 188 -9.83 -7.86 -1.45
CA ILE A 188 -10.16 -8.28 -2.83
C ILE A 188 -8.93 -8.11 -3.73
N VAL A 189 -8.26 -6.96 -3.67
CA VAL A 189 -7.08 -6.69 -4.51
C VAL A 189 -5.79 -7.30 -3.98
N PHE A 190 -5.83 -7.88 -2.78
CA PHE A 190 -4.68 -8.50 -2.10
C PHE A 190 -3.82 -9.42 -2.99
N PRO A 191 -4.37 -10.32 -3.84
CA PRO A 191 -3.56 -11.22 -4.64
C PRO A 191 -2.64 -10.52 -5.63
N LEU A 192 -2.96 -9.28 -6.03
CA LEU A 192 -2.12 -8.46 -6.91
C LEU A 192 -0.84 -7.98 -6.20
N GLY A 193 -0.79 -8.10 -4.88
CA GLY A 193 0.29 -7.64 -4.03
C GLY A 193 1.17 -8.73 -3.42
N LEU A 194 1.01 -9.99 -3.86
CA LEU A 194 1.82 -11.09 -3.34
C LEU A 194 3.19 -11.10 -4.02
N TYR A 195 4.24 -11.19 -3.20
CA TYR A 195 5.59 -11.35 -3.71
C TYR A 195 5.77 -12.78 -4.24
N VAL A 196 6.08 -12.89 -5.53
CA VAL A 196 6.52 -14.15 -6.14
C VAL A 196 8.02 -14.01 -6.39
N PRO A 197 8.87 -14.80 -5.69
CA PRO A 197 10.30 -14.82 -5.96
C PRO A 197 10.56 -15.08 -7.44
N TYR A 198 11.53 -14.37 -8.00
CA TYR A 198 11.95 -14.62 -9.38
C TYR A 198 12.49 -16.05 -9.48
N ARG A 199 12.02 -16.79 -10.48
CA ARG A 199 12.57 -18.11 -10.82
C ARG A 199 13.17 -18.04 -12.20
N ARG A 200 14.41 -18.52 -12.34
CA ARG A 200 15.08 -18.54 -13.65
C ARG A 200 14.33 -19.47 -14.58
N GLN A 201 14.26 -19.13 -15.87
CA GLN A 201 13.61 -19.99 -16.87
C GLN A 201 14.23 -21.39 -16.92
N THR A 202 15.51 -21.52 -16.62
CA THR A 202 16.26 -22.78 -16.55
C THR A 202 15.81 -23.71 -15.41
N GLU A 203 15.10 -23.21 -14.40
CA GLU A 203 14.60 -23.99 -13.26
C GLU A 203 13.21 -24.62 -13.52
N TYR A 204 12.59 -24.32 -14.67
CA TYR A 204 11.30 -24.91 -15.08
C TYR A 204 11.46 -26.14 -15.99
N ALA A 205 12.69 -26.53 -16.32
CA ALA A 205 13.02 -27.70 -17.14
C ALA A 205 13.17 -28.96 -16.26
#